data_AF-A0AAV1ICH2-F1
#
_entry.id   AF-A0AAV1ICH2-F1
#
_cell.length_a   1.000
_cell.length_b   1.000
_cell.length_c   1.000
_cell.angle_alpha   90.00
_cell.angle_beta   90.00
_cell.angle_gamma   90.00
#
_symmetry.space_group_name_H-M   'P 1'
#
loop_
_entity.id
_entity.type
_entity.pdbx_description
1 polymer ?
#
loop_
_entity_poly.entity_id
_entity_poly.type
_entity_poly.pdbx_seq_one_letter_code
_entity_poly.pdbx_strand_id
1 'polypeptide(L)'
;MAAQGIAVGLNKGHQVTRKEKVARPAQRKGRCSKRVRFVREIVREVAGLAPYEKRVSELLKVGKDKRALKLCKKKLGTHLRAKRKREEMSVLLRKTKKLEVAGDSCSLMCAEALRAAATIGKRQWDNEESLPAGPGDSFNPECS
;
A
#
# COMPACT_ATOMS: atom_id res chain seq x y z
N MET A 1 38.12 -7.28 7.74
CA MET A 1 39.22 -7.85 8.55
C MET A 1 40.51 -7.74 7.76
N ALA A 2 41.53 -7.13 8.37
CA ALA A 2 42.85 -7.00 7.77
C ALA A 2 43.56 -8.36 7.84
N ALA A 3 44.25 -8.74 6.76
CA ALA A 3 45.10 -9.93 6.78
C ALA A 3 46.29 -9.66 7.71
N GLN A 4 46.74 -10.66 8.48
CA GLN A 4 47.77 -10.56 9.51
C GLN A 4 49.15 -11.06 9.05
N GLY A 5 49.33 -11.37 7.75
CA GLY A 5 50.62 -11.86 7.23
C GLY A 5 50.85 -13.35 7.48
N ILE A 6 49.84 -14.07 7.99
CA ILE A 6 49.93 -15.49 8.29
C ILE A 6 49.60 -16.30 7.02
N ALA A 7 50.31 -17.42 6.78
CA ALA A 7 50.11 -18.25 5.59
C ALA A 7 48.79 -19.06 5.62
N VAL A 8 48.32 -19.45 6.80
CA VAL A 8 47.11 -20.26 7.02
C VAL A 8 46.23 -19.67 8.14
N GLY A 9 44.93 -19.94 8.12
CA GLY A 9 43.95 -19.38 9.07
C GLY A 9 43.00 -18.34 8.48
N LEU A 10 42.11 -17.78 9.32
CA LEU A 10 41.03 -16.89 8.90
C LEU A 10 41.52 -15.52 8.39
N ASN A 11 42.56 -14.96 9.02
CA ASN A 11 43.19 -13.68 8.64
C ASN A 11 44.47 -13.90 7.84
N LYS A 12 44.49 -14.92 6.99
CA LYS A 12 45.65 -15.24 6.16
C LYS A 12 45.85 -14.24 5.01
N GLY A 13 47.07 -14.21 4.51
CA GLY A 13 47.47 -13.40 3.36
C GLY A 13 48.30 -12.18 3.74
N HIS A 14 48.84 -11.53 2.73
CA HIS A 14 49.72 -10.37 2.90
C HIS A 14 48.94 -9.16 3.41
N GLN A 15 49.53 -8.44 4.37
CA GLN A 15 48.90 -7.27 4.98
C GLN A 15 48.87 -6.12 3.96
N VAL A 16 47.70 -5.89 3.33
CA VAL A 16 47.50 -4.82 2.35
C VAL A 16 46.37 -3.90 2.79
N THR A 17 46.59 -2.59 2.70
CA THR A 17 45.55 -1.57 2.90
C THR A 17 44.55 -1.62 1.74
N ARG A 18 43.36 -2.19 2.00
CA ARG A 18 42.30 -2.28 0.97
C ARG A 18 41.71 -0.90 0.70
N LYS A 19 41.90 -0.40 -0.53
CA LYS A 19 41.23 0.82 -1.02
C LYS A 19 39.76 0.53 -1.33
N GLU A 20 38.86 1.40 -0.89
CA GLU A 20 37.45 1.33 -1.25
C GLU A 20 37.27 1.70 -2.72
N LYS A 21 36.90 0.71 -3.54
CA LYS A 21 36.66 0.91 -4.98
C LYS A 21 35.22 1.34 -5.21
N VAL A 22 35.03 2.38 -6.02
CA VAL A 22 33.70 2.78 -6.48
C VAL A 22 33.06 1.62 -7.26
N ALA A 23 31.78 1.36 -7.00
CA ALA A 23 31.04 0.29 -7.66
C ALA A 23 30.98 0.53 -9.18
N ARG A 24 31.38 -0.49 -9.95
CA ARG A 24 31.46 -0.41 -11.41
C ARG A 24 30.05 -0.28 -11.99
N PRO A 25 29.84 0.48 -13.09
CA PRO A 25 28.53 0.58 -13.74
C PRO A 25 27.89 -0.78 -14.07
N ALA A 26 28.68 -1.78 -14.47
CA ALA A 26 28.20 -3.15 -14.74
C ALA A 26 27.52 -3.81 -13.52
N GLN A 27 27.95 -3.49 -12.29
CA GLN A 27 27.34 -4.01 -11.06
C GLN A 27 25.97 -3.39 -10.76
N ARG A 28 25.58 -2.31 -11.47
CA ARG A 28 24.28 -1.65 -11.31
C ARG A 28 23.16 -2.34 -12.11
N LYS A 29 23.49 -3.34 -12.94
CA LYS A 29 22.51 -4.08 -13.74
C LYS A 29 21.49 -4.79 -12.83
N GLY A 30 20.20 -4.64 -13.14
CA GLY A 30 19.09 -5.25 -12.39
C GLY A 30 18.40 -4.34 -11.37
N ARG A 31 18.93 -3.13 -11.11
CA ARG A 31 18.19 -2.12 -10.34
C ARG A 31 17.02 -1.58 -11.14
N CYS A 32 15.86 -1.44 -10.50
CA CYS A 32 14.69 -0.84 -11.12
C CYS A 32 14.73 0.68 -10.94
N SER A 33 14.73 1.45 -12.04
CA SER A 33 14.58 2.90 -12.01
C SER A 33 13.12 3.31 -11.80
N LYS A 34 12.88 4.57 -11.40
CA LYS A 34 11.51 5.11 -11.18
C LYS A 34 10.61 4.92 -12.41
N ARG A 35 11.13 5.22 -13.60
CA ARG A 35 10.41 5.03 -14.88
C ARG A 35 10.06 3.57 -15.14
N VAL A 36 11.01 2.64 -14.99
CA VAL A 36 10.76 1.21 -15.24
C VAL A 36 9.75 0.62 -14.26
N ARG A 37 9.77 1.09 -13.01
CA ARG A 37 8.77 0.69 -12.02
C ARG A 37 7.36 1.13 -12.43
N PHE A 38 7.20 2.41 -12.82
CA PHE A 38 5.92 2.96 -13.30
C PHE A 38 5.37 2.20 -14.51
N VAL A 39 6.20 1.95 -15.53
CA VAL A 39 5.79 1.17 -16.71
C VAL A 39 5.35 -0.25 -16.33
N ARG A 40 6.06 -0.91 -15.39
CA ARG A 40 5.68 -2.25 -14.92
C ARG A 40 4.39 -2.27 -14.11
N GLU A 41 4.05 -1.17 -13.42
CA GLU A 41 2.79 -1.04 -12.68
C GLU A 41 1.62 -0.92 -13.69
N ILE A 42 1.74 -0.03 -14.70
CA ILE A 42 0.73 0.12 -15.77
C ILE A 42 0.46 -1.20 -16.51
N VAL A 43 1.52 -1.91 -16.94
CA VAL A 43 1.36 -3.17 -17.70
C VAL A 43 0.60 -4.22 -16.88
N ARG A 44 0.78 -4.25 -15.56
CA ARG A 44 0.06 -5.19 -14.68
C ARG A 44 -1.41 -4.84 -14.51
N GLU A 45 -1.75 -3.56 -14.53
CA GLU A 45 -3.14 -3.09 -14.49
C GLU A 45 -3.87 -3.47 -15.78
N VAL A 46 -3.24 -3.26 -16.94
CA VAL A 46 -3.85 -3.55 -18.25
C VAL A 46 -3.93 -5.05 -18.55
N ALA A 47 -2.83 -5.79 -18.36
CA ALA A 47 -2.78 -7.22 -18.73
C ALA A 47 -3.41 -8.15 -17.68
N GLY A 48 -3.60 -7.68 -16.45
CA GLY A 48 -4.12 -8.46 -15.34
C GLY A 48 -3.18 -9.58 -14.86
N LEU A 49 -3.73 -10.51 -14.06
CA LEU A 49 -2.99 -11.63 -13.47
C LEU A 49 -3.04 -12.89 -14.32
N ALA A 50 -1.94 -13.63 -14.35
CA ALA A 50 -1.89 -14.93 -15.00
C ALA A 50 -2.74 -15.99 -14.24
N PRO A 51 -3.22 -17.06 -14.91
CA PRO A 51 -4.13 -18.05 -14.28
C PRO A 51 -3.49 -18.85 -13.12
N TYR A 52 -2.16 -18.96 -13.07
CA TYR A 52 -1.49 -19.54 -11.90
C TYR A 52 -1.37 -18.54 -10.74
N GLU A 53 -1.23 -17.25 -11.02
CA GLU A 53 -1.16 -16.21 -10.00
C GLU A 53 -2.51 -16.03 -9.30
N LYS A 54 -3.62 -16.12 -10.05
CA LYS A 54 -4.99 -16.14 -9.49
C LYS A 54 -5.18 -17.27 -8.47
N ARG A 55 -4.82 -18.51 -8.84
CA ARG A 55 -4.86 -19.67 -7.94
C ARG A 55 -3.95 -19.53 -6.71
N VAL A 56 -2.79 -18.89 -6.84
CA VAL A 56 -1.92 -18.60 -5.69
C VAL A 56 -2.61 -17.62 -4.75
N SER A 57 -3.25 -16.58 -5.28
CA SER A 57 -4.01 -15.61 -4.48
C SER A 57 -5.15 -16.28 -3.70
N GLU A 58 -5.92 -17.16 -4.35
CA GLU A 58 -6.99 -17.95 -3.71
C GLU A 58 -6.45 -18.81 -2.55
N LEU A 59 -5.34 -19.53 -2.76
CA LEU A 59 -4.72 -20.35 -1.72
C LEU A 59 -4.22 -19.51 -0.54
N LEU A 60 -3.73 -18.30 -0.81
CA LEU A 60 -3.28 -17.36 0.22
C LEU A 60 -4.46 -16.73 0.99
N LYS A 61 -5.63 -16.54 0.37
CA LYS A 61 -6.84 -16.10 1.07
C LYS A 61 -7.31 -17.13 2.11
N VAL A 62 -7.21 -18.41 1.78
CA VAL A 62 -7.58 -19.53 2.68
C VAL A 62 -6.48 -19.82 3.73
N GLY A 63 -5.31 -19.18 3.64
CA GLY A 63 -4.19 -19.40 4.58
C GLY A 63 -3.36 -20.67 4.30
N LYS A 64 -3.51 -21.31 3.13
CA LYS A 64 -2.79 -22.54 2.75
C LYS A 64 -1.42 -22.25 2.12
N ASP A 65 -0.54 -21.59 2.87
CA ASP A 65 0.77 -21.11 2.42
C ASP A 65 1.71 -22.19 1.88
N LYS A 66 1.78 -23.33 2.55
CA LYS A 66 2.64 -24.46 2.12
C LYS A 66 2.18 -25.03 0.77
N ARG A 67 0.86 -25.02 0.51
CA ARG A 67 0.29 -25.45 -0.77
C ARG A 67 0.54 -24.42 -1.86
N ALA A 68 0.41 -23.14 -1.55
CA ALA A 68 0.77 -22.05 -2.47
C ALA A 68 2.26 -22.12 -2.89
N LEU A 69 3.18 -22.33 -1.94
CA LEU A 69 4.61 -22.50 -2.23
C LEU A 69 4.90 -23.73 -3.11
N LYS A 70 4.22 -24.86 -2.87
CA LYS A 70 4.35 -26.04 -3.72
C LYS A 70 3.88 -25.76 -5.15
N LEU A 71 2.78 -25.03 -5.32
CA LEU A 71 2.27 -24.64 -6.65
C LEU A 71 3.23 -23.68 -7.36
N CYS A 72 3.71 -22.65 -6.67
CA CYS A 72 4.71 -21.71 -7.20
C CYS A 72 6.01 -22.43 -7.59
N LYS A 73 6.51 -23.36 -6.77
CA LYS A 73 7.72 -24.14 -7.08
C LYS A 73 7.50 -25.02 -8.32
N LYS A 74 6.34 -25.69 -8.44
CA LYS A 74 6.00 -26.48 -9.64
C LYS A 74 5.92 -25.63 -10.92
N LYS A 75 5.58 -24.35 -10.83
CA LYS A 75 5.46 -23.45 -11.99
C LYS A 75 6.76 -22.68 -12.32
N LEU A 76 7.52 -22.27 -11.32
CA LEU A 76 8.72 -21.41 -11.47
C LEU A 76 10.04 -22.19 -11.34
N GLY A 77 9.98 -23.44 -10.88
CA GLY A 77 11.11 -24.35 -10.68
C GLY A 77 11.82 -24.16 -9.33
N THR A 78 12.43 -23.00 -9.11
CA THR A 78 13.30 -22.78 -7.94
C THR A 78 12.54 -22.23 -6.73
N HIS A 79 13.04 -22.57 -5.53
CA HIS A 79 12.41 -22.16 -4.28
C HIS A 79 12.53 -20.64 -4.02
N LEU A 80 13.65 -20.03 -4.42
CA LEU A 80 13.86 -18.57 -4.28
C LEU A 80 12.87 -17.77 -5.13
N ARG A 81 12.63 -18.19 -6.38
CA ARG A 81 11.64 -17.55 -7.25
C ARG A 81 10.22 -17.74 -6.71
N ALA A 82 9.92 -18.94 -6.19
CA ALA A 82 8.62 -19.23 -5.59
C ALA A 82 8.33 -18.37 -4.34
N LYS A 83 9.31 -18.17 -3.46
CA LYS A 83 9.19 -17.26 -2.31
C LYS A 83 8.92 -15.82 -2.74
N ARG A 84 9.71 -15.31 -3.70
CA ARG A 84 9.52 -13.97 -4.26
C ARG A 84 8.11 -13.78 -4.83
N LYS A 85 7.62 -14.77 -5.59
CA LYS A 85 6.28 -14.72 -6.17
C LYS A 85 5.17 -14.84 -5.12
N ARG A 86 5.35 -15.64 -4.07
CA ARG A 86 4.41 -15.65 -2.93
C ARG A 86 4.32 -14.29 -2.26
N GLU A 87 5.47 -13.66 -1.99
CA GLU A 87 5.53 -12.32 -1.39
C GLU A 87 4.85 -11.26 -2.27
N GLU A 88 5.08 -11.30 -3.59
CA GLU A 88 4.38 -10.43 -4.55
C GLU A 88 2.86 -10.60 -4.45
N MET A 89 2.35 -11.83 -4.42
CA MET A 89 0.91 -12.10 -4.29
C MET A 89 0.34 -11.69 -2.93
N SER A 90 1.10 -11.88 -1.84
CA SER A 90 0.71 -11.41 -0.51
C SER A 90 0.65 -9.89 -0.43
N VAL A 91 1.56 -9.18 -1.10
CA VAL A 91 1.52 -7.71 -1.18
C VAL A 91 0.31 -7.23 -1.96
N LEU A 92 -0.04 -7.89 -3.08
CA LEU A 92 -1.26 -7.56 -3.83
C LEU A 92 -2.51 -7.73 -2.97
N LEU A 93 -2.64 -8.83 -2.22
CA LEU A 93 -3.77 -9.03 -1.31
C LEU A 93 -3.86 -7.95 -0.22
N ARG A 94 -2.73 -7.50 0.31
CA ARG A 94 -2.70 -6.38 1.28
C ARG A 94 -3.14 -5.07 0.64
N LYS A 95 -2.74 -4.82 -0.60
CA LYS A 95 -3.17 -3.64 -1.36
C LYS A 95 -4.67 -3.67 -1.63
N THR A 96 -5.21 -4.79 -2.10
CA THR A 96 -6.65 -4.91 -2.38
C THR A 96 -7.47 -4.72 -1.11
N LYS A 97 -7.10 -5.38 0.01
CA LYS A 97 -7.76 -5.19 1.30
C LYS A 97 -7.72 -3.74 1.79
N LYS A 98 -6.58 -3.05 1.60
CA LYS A 98 -6.45 -1.64 1.97
C LYS A 98 -7.36 -0.75 1.12
N LEU A 99 -7.47 -1.02 -0.18
CA LEU A 99 -8.37 -0.28 -1.07
C LEU A 99 -9.85 -0.51 -0.72
N GLU A 100 -10.22 -1.76 -0.39
CA GLU A 100 -11.56 -2.10 0.11
C GLU A 100 -11.90 -1.29 1.37
N VAL A 101 -11.03 -1.33 2.39
CA VAL A 101 -11.23 -0.59 3.64
C VAL A 101 -11.21 0.94 3.45
N ALA A 102 -10.40 1.45 2.50
CA ALA A 102 -10.41 2.88 2.18
C ALA A 102 -11.74 3.32 1.56
N GLY A 103 -12.38 2.46 0.75
CA GLY A 103 -13.73 2.67 0.23
C GLY A 103 -14.77 2.74 1.35
N ASP A 104 -14.69 1.82 2.32
CA ASP A 104 -15.57 1.82 3.49
C ASP A 104 -15.33 3.04 4.40
N SER A 105 -14.09 3.49 4.54
CA SER A 105 -13.78 4.68 5.33
C SER A 105 -14.34 5.96 4.73
N CYS A 106 -14.42 6.09 3.40
CA CYS A 106 -14.98 7.27 2.74
C CYS A 106 -16.51 7.31 2.85
N SER A 107 -17.18 6.16 2.74
CA SER A 107 -18.63 6.06 2.95
C SER A 107 -19.02 6.26 4.42
N LEU A 108 -18.22 5.76 5.37
CA LEU A 108 -18.39 6.01 6.80
C LEU A 108 -18.13 7.48 7.15
N MET A 109 -17.09 8.11 6.59
CA MET A 109 -16.84 9.55 6.80
C MET A 109 -17.94 10.43 6.21
N CYS A 110 -18.49 10.10 5.03
CA CYS A 110 -19.67 10.78 4.49
C CYS A 110 -20.91 10.57 5.38
N ALA A 111 -21.16 9.35 5.86
CA ALA A 111 -22.31 9.04 6.71
C ALA A 111 -22.22 9.71 8.10
N GLU A 112 -21.03 9.80 8.69
CA GLU A 112 -20.79 10.51 9.94
C GLU A 112 -20.89 12.03 9.78
N ALA A 113 -20.37 12.59 8.67
CA ALA A 113 -20.53 14.01 8.36
C ALA A 113 -22.01 14.40 8.17
N LEU A 114 -22.81 13.56 7.49
CA LEU A 114 -24.26 13.76 7.34
C LEU A 114 -25.00 13.66 8.69
N ARG A 115 -24.66 12.68 9.55
CA ARG A 115 -25.22 12.58 10.91
C ARG A 115 -24.85 13.78 11.78
N ALA A 116 -23.61 14.27 11.68
CA ALA A 116 -23.17 15.46 12.40
C ALA A 116 -23.90 16.72 11.91
N ALA A 117 -24.06 16.91 10.59
CA ALA A 117 -24.84 18.02 10.04
C ALA A 117 -26.33 17.97 10.47
N ALA A 118 -26.93 16.78 10.53
CA ALA A 118 -28.31 16.62 10.99
C ALA A 118 -28.50 16.96 12.49
N THR A 119 -27.49 16.70 13.32
CA THR A 119 -27.52 17.08 14.75
C THR A 119 -27.28 18.57 14.96
N ILE A 120 -26.46 19.22 14.11
CA ILE A 120 -26.31 20.69 14.13
C ILE A 120 -27.62 21.36 13.71
N GLY A 121 -28.26 20.90 12.62
CA GLY A 121 -29.54 21.44 12.16
C GLY A 121 -30.67 21.29 13.17
N LYS A 122 -30.74 20.15 13.88
CA LYS A 122 -31.73 19.93 14.94
C LYS A 122 -31.50 20.84 16.16
N ARG A 123 -30.23 20.98 16.58
CA ARG A 123 -29.84 21.85 17.70
C ARG A 123 -30.06 23.34 17.41
N GLN A 124 -30.03 23.73 16.14
CA GLN A 124 -30.30 25.10 15.70
C GLN A 124 -31.81 25.40 15.66
N TRP A 125 -32.62 24.42 15.24
CA TRP A 125 -34.09 24.49 15.30
C TRP A 125 -34.62 24.51 16.75
N ASP A 126 -34.05 23.67 17.64
CA ASP A 126 -34.41 23.64 19.08
C ASP A 126 -34.09 24.98 19.80
N ASN A 127 -33.09 25.73 19.31
CA ASN A 127 -32.71 27.05 19.85
C ASN A 127 -33.55 28.22 19.28
N GLU A 128 -34.15 28.06 18.11
CA GLU A 128 -35.08 29.06 17.55
C GLU A 128 -36.48 28.95 18.16
N GLU A 129 -36.90 27.73 18.56
CA GLU A 129 -38.21 27.49 19.19
C GLU A 129 -38.26 27.94 20.67
N SER A 130 -37.12 28.30 21.26
CA SER A 130 -37.00 28.78 22.65
C SER A 130 -36.90 30.32 22.77
N LEU A 131 -37.01 31.06 21.67
CA LEU A 131 -37.14 32.52 21.70
C LEU A 131 -38.63 32.91 21.82
N PRO A 132 -39.04 33.67 22.85
CA PRO A 132 -40.42 34.11 22.99
C PRO A 132 -40.81 35.04 21.84
N ALA A 133 -41.98 34.79 21.25
CA ALA A 133 -42.56 35.58 20.17
C ALA A 133 -42.56 37.09 20.52
N GLY A 134 -41.71 37.85 19.83
CA GLY A 134 -41.69 39.31 19.91
C GLY A 134 -42.89 39.93 19.19
N PRO A 135 -43.39 41.07 19.65
CA PRO A 135 -44.59 41.71 19.13
C PRO A 135 -44.38 42.17 17.69
N GLY A 136 -45.38 41.92 16.85
CA GLY A 136 -45.35 42.21 15.42
C GLY A 136 -45.28 43.70 15.12
N ASP A 137 -44.28 44.07 14.34
CA ASP A 137 -44.19 45.40 13.74
C ASP A 137 -44.86 45.41 12.38
N SER A 138 -45.99 46.11 12.38
CA SER A 138 -46.76 46.59 11.25
C SER A 138 -45.91 47.40 10.27
N PHE A 139 -45.90 46.95 9.02
CA PHE A 139 -46.16 47.71 7.79
C PHE A 139 -45.91 49.23 7.83
N ASN A 140 -44.96 49.71 7.02
CA ASN A 140 -45.27 50.79 6.06
C ASN A 140 -44.23 50.85 4.92
N PRO A 141 -44.67 50.67 3.66
CA PRO A 141 -43.87 50.91 2.47
C PRO A 141 -44.20 52.30 1.91
N GLU A 142 -43.24 53.22 1.87
CA GLU A 142 -43.28 54.29 0.87
C GLU A 142 -41.91 54.95 0.71
N CYS A 143 -41.42 54.88 -0.53
CA CYS A 143 -40.45 55.78 -1.11
C CYS A 143 -41.25 56.64 -2.10
N SER A 144 -41.19 57.97 -1.93
CA SER A 144 -41.89 59.07 -2.66
C SER A 144 -43.07 59.66 -1.91
#